data_AF-A0A954MUC4-F1
#
_entry.id   AF-A0A954MUC4-F1
#
_cell.length_a   1.000
_cell.length_b   1.000
_cell.length_c   1.000
_cell.angle_alpha   90.00
_cell.angle_beta   90.00
_cell.angle_gamma   90.00
#
_symmetry.space_group_name_H-M   'P 1'
#
loop_
_entity.id
_entity.type
_entity.pdbx_description
1 polymer ?
#
loop_
_entity_poly.entity_id
_entity_poly.type
_entity_poly.pdbx_seq_one_letter_code
_entity_poly.pdbx_strand_id
1 'polypeptide(L)'
;MSDLILTMGNGGGGITDADPEALQGIAVTFASSSKGTWEFSLDDGLTWSAITGSAAHPQTFASDASTRIRFNPNPKDFGTVSLTFHAWDQTAGTNGGLLDSNATGGSTSLSTLTDEAYLTVVPVNEAPVLDPSGVPTLNPIPTNVSDQSNTGTAISDIIVRMNPGGITDGDPLDERGIAVTFADQSFGTWQFTIDGGSNWYNIGQPSVSNARLLAADSNTRVRFVPVSGYSGVVRFTFQAWDRFSGANGYTASTTAAGGATPFSLLSDEARLVVGTPEKKATIGVF
;
A
#
# COMPACT_ATOMS: atom_id res chain seq x y z
N MET A 1 -7.91 6.96 10.86
CA MET A 1 -7.95 6.55 12.28
C MET A 1 -8.72 5.26 12.31
N SER A 2 -8.04 4.13 12.49
CA SER A 2 -8.69 2.83 12.66
C SER A 2 -9.10 2.71 14.12
N ASP A 3 -10.36 2.99 14.41
CA ASP A 3 -10.90 2.83 15.75
C ASP A 3 -11.11 1.34 16.01
N LEU A 4 -10.24 0.73 16.82
CA LEU A 4 -10.65 -0.41 17.61
C LEU A 4 -11.39 0.13 18.82
N ILE A 5 -12.72 0.27 18.71
CA ILE A 5 -13.54 0.40 19.91
C ILE A 5 -13.62 -1.00 20.49
N LEU A 6 -12.74 -1.32 21.44
CA LEU A 6 -12.94 -2.48 22.30
C LEU A 6 -14.17 -2.17 23.17
N THR A 7 -15.35 -2.49 22.66
CA THR A 7 -16.56 -2.55 23.49
C THR A 7 -16.42 -3.83 24.27
N MET A 8 -16.02 -3.70 25.54
CA MET A 8 -15.98 -4.80 26.51
C MET A 8 -17.42 -5.19 26.85
N GLY A 9 -18.11 -5.80 25.88
CA GLY A 9 -19.52 -6.14 25.94
C GLY A 9 -19.71 -7.57 25.46
N ASN A 10 -19.74 -8.48 26.42
CA ASN A 10 -20.23 -9.87 26.37
C ASN A 10 -20.35 -10.51 24.96
N GLY A 11 -19.22 -10.66 24.27
CA GLY A 11 -19.15 -11.15 22.90
C GLY A 11 -17.94 -12.04 22.68
N GLY A 12 -17.95 -13.24 23.28
CA GLY A 12 -17.15 -14.39 22.84
C GLY A 12 -15.67 -14.42 23.27
N GLY A 13 -15.43 -14.68 24.57
CA GLY A 13 -14.11 -14.94 25.19
C GLY A 13 -13.57 -13.71 25.90
N GLY A 14 -13.46 -13.62 27.22
CA GLY A 14 -13.64 -14.59 28.29
C GLY A 14 -13.09 -13.97 29.58
N ILE A 15 -13.67 -12.85 30.04
CA ILE A 15 -13.45 -12.35 31.39
C ILE A 15 -14.66 -12.81 32.22
N THR A 16 -14.50 -13.88 32.99
CA THR A 16 -15.52 -14.39 33.91
C THR A 16 -15.03 -14.21 35.33
N ASP A 17 -15.80 -13.49 36.14
CA ASP A 17 -15.57 -13.34 37.57
C ASP A 17 -16.38 -14.39 38.35
N ALA A 18 -15.87 -14.85 39.50
CA ALA A 18 -16.57 -15.77 40.38
C ALA A 18 -17.69 -15.08 41.18
N ASP A 19 -17.61 -13.76 41.33
CA ASP A 19 -18.58 -12.91 42.00
C ASP A 19 -19.53 -12.25 40.96
N PRO A 20 -20.84 -12.59 40.96
CA PRO A 20 -21.80 -12.11 39.95
C PRO A 20 -22.05 -10.60 39.92
N GLU A 21 -21.57 -9.86 40.92
CA GLU A 21 -21.73 -8.40 41.06
C GLU A 21 -20.41 -7.63 40.92
N ALA A 22 -19.29 -8.31 40.62
CA ALA A 22 -17.99 -7.65 40.45
C ALA A 22 -17.97 -6.77 39.19
N LEU A 23 -17.50 -5.54 39.35
CA LEU A 23 -17.25 -4.64 38.22
C LEU A 23 -16.06 -5.18 37.42
N GLN A 24 -16.21 -5.29 36.11
CA GLN A 24 -15.19 -5.91 35.25
C GLN A 24 -14.27 -4.86 34.63
N GLY A 25 -13.06 -5.25 34.30
CA GLY A 25 -12.07 -4.41 33.64
C GLY A 25 -10.83 -5.20 33.24
N ILE A 26 -9.82 -4.48 32.75
CA ILE A 26 -8.52 -5.06 32.41
C ILE A 26 -7.39 -4.27 33.06
N ALA A 27 -6.27 -4.95 33.31
CA ALA A 27 -5.03 -4.34 33.75
C ALA A 27 -3.94 -4.62 32.72
N VAL A 28 -3.63 -3.63 31.88
CA VAL A 28 -2.68 -3.73 30.76
C VAL A 28 -1.25 -3.77 31.28
N THR A 29 -0.56 -4.88 31.03
CA THR A 29 0.84 -5.13 31.42
C THR A 29 1.82 -4.86 30.29
N PHE A 30 1.35 -4.88 29.03
CA PHE A 30 2.17 -4.58 27.88
C PHE A 30 1.32 -3.95 26.78
N ALA A 31 1.89 -2.96 26.09
CA ALA A 31 1.31 -2.32 24.92
C ALA A 31 2.39 -2.16 23.86
N SER A 32 2.23 -2.81 22.70
CA SER A 32 3.23 -2.72 21.62
C SER A 32 3.31 -1.29 21.06
N SER A 33 4.51 -0.75 20.93
CA SER A 33 4.71 0.68 20.58
C SER A 33 5.52 0.93 19.31
N SER A 34 5.95 -0.12 18.60
CA SER A 34 6.82 0.03 17.42
C SER A 34 6.15 0.68 16.22
N LYS A 35 4.81 0.71 16.18
CA LYS A 35 3.99 1.16 15.04
C LYS A 35 3.08 2.34 15.38
N GLY A 36 3.22 2.91 16.57
CA GLY A 36 2.30 3.92 17.10
C GLY A 36 2.17 3.84 18.62
N THR A 37 1.21 4.59 19.14
CA THR A 37 0.96 4.70 20.58
C THR A 37 -0.43 4.17 20.91
N TRP A 38 -0.53 3.30 21.92
CA TRP A 38 -1.81 2.97 22.52
C TRP A 38 -2.24 4.10 23.44
N GLU A 39 -3.49 4.52 23.31
CA GLU A 39 -4.07 5.62 24.08
C GLU A 39 -5.37 5.16 24.74
N PHE A 40 -5.69 5.78 25.87
CA PHE A 40 -6.95 5.58 26.57
C PHE A 40 -7.67 6.93 26.78
N SER A 41 -8.98 6.86 26.96
CA SER A 41 -9.85 7.94 27.37
C SER A 41 -10.74 7.46 28.51
N LEU A 42 -11.02 8.34 29.47
CA LEU A 42 -11.95 8.11 30.58
C LEU A 42 -13.18 9.02 30.50
N ASP A 43 -13.35 9.71 29.37
CA ASP A 43 -14.38 10.72 29.13
C ASP A 43 -15.05 10.53 27.76
N ASP A 44 -15.26 9.27 27.37
CA ASP A 44 -15.90 8.84 26.13
C ASP A 44 -15.26 9.42 24.85
N GLY A 45 -13.93 9.51 24.87
CA GLY A 45 -13.11 9.92 23.73
C GLY A 45 -12.92 11.43 23.58
N LEU A 46 -13.29 12.25 24.57
CA LEU A 46 -13.06 13.69 24.55
C LEU A 46 -11.58 14.03 24.76
N THR A 47 -10.90 13.34 25.67
CA THR A 47 -9.46 13.46 25.91
C THR A 47 -8.78 12.10 25.86
N TRP A 48 -7.54 12.10 25.39
CA TRP A 48 -6.75 10.88 25.19
C TRP A 48 -5.38 11.01 25.84
N SER A 49 -4.94 9.95 26.51
CA SER A 49 -3.65 9.83 27.17
C SER A 49 -2.97 8.54 26.77
N ALA A 50 -1.63 8.52 26.71
CA ALA A 50 -0.88 7.31 26.38
C ALA A 50 -1.02 6.24 27.48
N ILE A 51 -1.12 4.97 27.08
CA ILE A 51 -1.03 3.83 28.00
C ILE A 51 0.44 3.66 28.40
N THR A 52 0.71 3.63 29.71
CA THR A 52 2.06 3.54 30.29
C THR A 52 2.24 2.31 31.20
N GLY A 53 1.21 1.45 31.25
CA GLY A 53 1.23 0.20 32.00
C GLY A 53 2.41 -0.71 31.63
N SER A 54 2.91 -1.43 32.62
CA SER A 54 4.02 -2.36 32.50
C SER A 54 3.73 -3.65 33.25
N ALA A 55 4.54 -4.69 33.04
CA ALA A 55 4.37 -5.96 33.74
C ALA A 55 4.40 -5.79 35.27
N ALA A 56 5.27 -4.91 35.79
CA ALA A 56 5.36 -4.64 37.23
C ALA A 56 4.22 -3.74 37.72
N HIS A 57 3.84 -2.74 36.92
CA HIS A 57 2.81 -1.76 37.24
C HIS A 57 1.77 -1.72 36.13
N PRO A 58 0.83 -2.69 36.05
CA PRO A 58 -0.20 -2.66 35.03
C PRO A 58 -1.11 -1.44 35.17
N GLN A 59 -1.57 -0.92 34.04
CA GLN A 59 -2.54 0.18 34.02
C GLN A 59 -3.95 -0.36 33.90
N THR A 60 -4.82 0.05 34.81
CA THR A 60 -6.17 -0.51 34.97
C THR A 60 -7.21 0.30 34.18
N PHE A 61 -8.14 -0.39 33.53
CA PHE A 61 -9.20 0.21 32.72
C PHE A 61 -10.53 -0.50 33.00
N ALA A 62 -11.54 0.26 33.43
CA ALA A 62 -12.85 -0.27 33.75
C ALA A 62 -13.64 -0.59 32.49
N SER A 63 -14.47 -1.62 32.53
CA SER A 63 -15.42 -1.95 31.47
C SER A 63 -16.70 -1.11 31.61
N ASP A 64 -16.56 0.21 31.53
CA ASP A 64 -17.66 1.17 31.60
C ASP A 64 -17.89 1.91 30.27
N ALA A 65 -18.96 2.70 30.20
CA ALA A 65 -19.32 3.43 28.98
C ALA A 65 -18.39 4.60 28.64
N SER A 66 -17.61 5.10 29.61
CA SER A 66 -16.71 6.24 29.44
C SER A 66 -15.29 5.84 29.06
N THR A 67 -14.91 4.58 29.33
CA THR A 67 -13.55 4.08 29.12
C THR A 67 -13.38 3.59 27.69
N ARG A 68 -12.42 4.17 26.99
CA ARG A 68 -12.10 3.82 25.60
C ARG A 68 -10.60 3.57 25.50
N ILE A 69 -10.21 2.57 24.71
CA ILE A 69 -8.82 2.34 24.32
C ILE A 69 -8.77 2.43 22.80
N ARG A 70 -7.73 3.07 22.25
CA ARG A 70 -7.46 3.11 20.81
C ARG A 70 -5.98 2.93 20.54
N PHE A 71 -5.66 2.61 19.30
CA PHE A 71 -4.29 2.70 18.80
C PHE A 71 -4.17 3.91 17.86
N ASN A 72 -3.18 4.75 18.11
CA ASN A 72 -2.82 5.88 17.27
C ASN A 72 -1.56 5.52 16.46
N PRO A 73 -1.71 5.01 15.22
CA PRO A 73 -0.58 4.52 14.43
C PRO A 73 0.33 5.67 13.99
N ASN A 74 1.64 5.39 13.88
CA ASN A 74 2.54 6.30 13.18
C ASN A 74 2.14 6.40 11.71
N PRO A 75 2.40 7.54 11.04
CA PRO A 75 2.19 7.65 9.59
C PRO A 75 2.92 6.53 8.85
N LYS A 76 2.19 5.82 7.99
CA LYS A 76 2.71 4.75 7.10
C LYS A 76 3.22 3.49 7.82
N ASP A 77 2.94 3.34 9.11
CA ASP A 77 3.16 2.07 9.82
C ASP A 77 1.89 1.20 9.79
N PHE A 78 2.04 -0.03 9.31
CA PHE A 78 0.94 -0.99 9.16
C PHE A 78 1.29 -2.34 9.79
N GLY A 79 0.28 -3.17 10.02
CA GLY A 79 0.43 -4.52 10.56
C GLY A 79 -0.21 -4.70 11.93
N THR A 80 0.08 -5.83 12.57
CA THR A 80 -0.55 -6.21 13.83
C THR A 80 0.19 -5.60 15.04
N VAL A 81 -0.59 -5.04 15.96
CA VAL A 81 -0.17 -4.53 17.26
C VAL A 81 -0.97 -5.25 18.35
N SER A 82 -0.46 -5.28 19.58
CA SER A 82 -1.08 -6.04 20.67
C SER A 82 -1.05 -5.32 22.02
N LEU A 83 -1.99 -5.72 22.86
CA LEU A 83 -2.02 -5.50 24.31
C LEU A 83 -1.95 -6.84 25.02
N THR A 84 -1.19 -6.92 26.11
CA THR A 84 -1.26 -8.03 27.08
C THR A 84 -1.87 -7.50 28.37
N PHE A 85 -2.79 -8.24 28.97
CA PHE A 85 -3.52 -7.77 30.15
C PHE A 85 -3.95 -8.88 31.10
N HIS A 86 -4.14 -8.54 32.38
CA HIS A 86 -4.92 -9.33 33.33
C HIS A 86 -6.39 -8.90 33.30
N ALA A 87 -7.31 -9.79 33.68
CA ALA A 87 -8.64 -9.37 34.10
C ALA A 87 -8.54 -8.62 35.44
N TRP A 88 -9.36 -7.58 35.61
CA TRP A 88 -9.40 -6.73 36.79
C TRP A 88 -10.83 -6.60 37.33
N ASP A 89 -11.03 -6.86 38.62
CA ASP A 89 -12.35 -6.87 39.29
C ASP A 89 -12.72 -5.54 40.00
N GLN A 90 -11.84 -4.54 39.89
CA GLN A 90 -11.98 -3.21 40.48
C GLN A 90 -12.02 -3.16 42.02
N THR A 91 -11.71 -4.26 42.73
CA THR A 91 -11.66 -4.26 44.20
C THR A 91 -10.45 -3.49 44.75
N ALA A 92 -9.40 -3.30 43.94
CA ALA A 92 -8.25 -2.45 44.22
C ALA A 92 -7.71 -1.78 42.95
N GLY A 93 -7.24 -0.53 43.06
CA GLY A 93 -6.82 0.31 41.93
C GLY A 93 -7.89 1.35 41.57
N THR A 94 -7.61 2.17 40.56
CA THR A 94 -8.52 3.21 40.05
C THR A 94 -8.48 3.21 38.54
N ASN A 95 -9.63 3.44 37.88
CA ASN A 95 -9.70 3.50 36.42
C ASN A 95 -8.68 4.52 35.84
N GLY A 96 -7.85 4.08 34.90
CA GLY A 96 -6.72 4.79 34.30
C GLY A 96 -5.44 4.83 35.16
N GLY A 97 -5.47 4.32 36.39
CA GLY A 97 -4.35 4.32 37.32
C GLY A 97 -3.43 3.10 37.19
N LEU A 98 -2.22 3.23 37.74
CA LEU A 98 -1.26 2.13 37.86
C LEU A 98 -1.54 1.35 39.15
N LEU A 99 -1.47 0.02 39.05
CA LEU A 99 -1.58 -0.90 40.17
C LEU A 99 -0.29 -1.71 40.28
N ASP A 100 0.15 -2.05 41.49
CA ASP A 100 1.25 -2.99 41.68
C ASP A 100 0.80 -4.43 41.42
N SER A 101 1.48 -5.15 40.53
CA SER A 101 1.17 -6.56 40.18
C SER A 101 1.76 -7.61 41.13
N ASN A 102 2.20 -7.20 42.34
CA ASN A 102 2.92 -8.07 43.27
C ASN A 102 2.09 -9.26 43.81
N ALA A 103 0.78 -9.26 43.58
CA ALA A 103 -0.12 -10.36 43.90
C ALA A 103 -1.20 -10.52 42.81
N THR A 104 -1.45 -11.76 42.39
CA THR A 104 -2.47 -12.14 41.41
C THR A 104 -3.21 -13.41 41.85
N GLY A 105 -4.45 -13.57 41.40
CA GLY A 105 -5.32 -14.71 41.73
C GLY A 105 -5.90 -14.70 43.14
N GLY A 106 -6.75 -15.70 43.42
CA GLY A 106 -7.43 -15.80 44.72
C GLY A 106 -8.35 -14.61 44.97
N SER A 107 -8.13 -13.88 46.08
CA SER A 107 -8.91 -12.71 46.48
C SER A 107 -8.25 -11.37 46.09
N THR A 108 -7.27 -11.39 45.19
CA THR A 108 -6.64 -10.16 44.68
C THR A 108 -7.42 -9.61 43.48
N SER A 109 -7.28 -8.32 43.20
CA SER A 109 -8.02 -7.67 42.11
C SER A 109 -7.62 -8.08 40.69
N LEU A 110 -6.52 -8.84 40.52
CA LEU A 110 -5.99 -9.25 39.22
C LEU A 110 -6.07 -10.77 39.03
N SER A 111 -6.38 -11.22 37.81
CA SER A 111 -6.32 -12.64 37.44
C SER A 111 -4.90 -13.21 37.49
N THR A 112 -4.76 -14.52 37.73
CA THR A 112 -3.44 -15.19 37.69
C THR A 112 -2.83 -15.19 36.29
N LEU A 113 -3.65 -15.42 35.26
CA LEU A 113 -3.20 -15.48 33.86
C LEU A 113 -3.45 -14.14 33.17
N THR A 114 -2.64 -13.89 32.14
CA THR A 114 -2.85 -12.81 31.18
C THR A 114 -3.50 -13.33 29.90
N ASP A 115 -4.10 -12.43 29.14
CA ASP A 115 -4.57 -12.66 27.77
C ASP A 115 -4.00 -11.57 26.83
N GLU A 116 -4.12 -11.79 25.51
CA GLU A 116 -3.67 -10.86 24.48
C GLU A 116 -4.83 -10.39 23.59
N ALA A 117 -4.89 -9.06 23.36
CA ALA A 117 -5.75 -8.46 22.36
C ALA A 117 -4.89 -8.00 21.17
N TYR A 118 -5.37 -8.24 19.95
CA TYR A 118 -4.69 -7.83 18.73
C TYR A 118 -5.51 -6.80 17.96
N LEU A 119 -4.80 -5.89 17.29
CA LEU A 119 -5.36 -4.97 16.32
C LEU A 119 -4.49 -5.00 15.07
N THR A 120 -5.11 -5.14 13.90
CA THR A 120 -4.42 -5.00 12.63
C THR A 120 -4.66 -3.60 12.05
N VAL A 121 -3.59 -2.83 11.91
CA VAL A 121 -3.59 -1.56 11.17
C VAL A 121 -3.44 -1.88 9.69
N VAL A 122 -4.47 -1.59 8.90
CA VAL A 122 -4.46 -1.80 7.45
C VAL A 122 -3.93 -0.55 6.74
N PRO A 123 -3.12 -0.72 5.66
CA PRO A 123 -2.71 0.41 4.86
C PRO A 123 -3.91 1.04 4.14
N VAL A 124 -3.86 2.36 4.00
CA VAL A 124 -4.70 3.11 3.06
C VAL A 124 -3.78 3.56 1.96
N ASN A 125 -4.10 3.17 0.73
CA ASN A 125 -3.32 3.52 -0.43
C ASN A 125 -3.23 5.04 -0.64
N GLU A 126 -2.09 5.52 -1.11
CA GLU A 126 -1.87 6.84 -1.67
C GLU A 126 -1.52 6.71 -3.16
N ALA A 127 -2.40 7.19 -4.04
CA ALA A 127 -2.21 7.08 -5.48
C ALA A 127 -0.85 7.64 -5.94
N PRO A 128 -0.23 7.05 -6.97
CA PRO A 128 1.08 7.49 -7.44
C PRO A 128 0.96 8.88 -8.08
N VAL A 129 2.03 9.64 -7.98
CA VAL A 129 2.20 10.92 -8.67
C VAL A 129 3.06 10.71 -9.91
N LEU A 130 2.47 10.97 -11.07
CA LEU A 130 3.18 11.02 -12.35
C LEU A 130 3.56 12.47 -12.64
N ASP A 131 4.85 12.73 -12.86
CA ASP A 131 5.37 13.99 -13.39
C ASP A 131 5.68 13.85 -14.90
N PRO A 132 4.88 14.47 -15.78
CA PRO A 132 5.06 14.39 -17.23
C PRO A 132 6.09 15.41 -17.78
N SER A 133 6.91 16.03 -16.93
CA SER A 133 8.01 16.91 -17.37
C SER A 133 9.13 16.16 -18.12
N GLY A 134 9.11 14.83 -18.02
CA GLY A 134 9.98 13.89 -18.69
C GLY A 134 9.68 13.60 -20.15
N VAL A 135 10.50 12.73 -20.74
CA VAL A 135 10.20 12.13 -22.05
C VAL A 135 10.40 10.61 -21.99
N PRO A 136 9.35 9.83 -21.68
CA PRO A 136 9.43 8.39 -21.67
C PRO A 136 9.78 7.86 -23.08
N THR A 137 10.87 7.10 -23.18
CA THR A 137 11.37 6.59 -24.46
C THR A 137 11.69 5.10 -24.40
N LEU A 138 11.24 4.38 -25.41
CA LEU A 138 11.59 2.97 -25.61
C LEU A 138 12.88 2.84 -26.41
N ASN A 139 13.49 1.66 -26.34
CA ASN A 139 14.59 1.30 -27.22
C ASN A 139 14.13 1.41 -28.68
N PRO A 140 14.86 2.14 -29.54
CA PRO A 140 14.55 2.16 -30.96
C PRO A 140 14.78 0.78 -31.56
N ILE A 141 14.02 0.44 -32.61
CA ILE A 141 14.12 -0.83 -33.31
C ILE A 141 14.37 -0.62 -34.81
N PRO A 142 15.11 -1.52 -35.49
CA PRO A 142 15.20 -1.49 -36.95
C PRO A 142 13.84 -1.70 -37.64
N THR A 143 13.66 -1.13 -38.83
CA THR A 143 12.45 -1.24 -39.66
C THR A 143 11.99 -2.68 -39.92
N ASN A 144 12.92 -3.62 -40.03
CA ASN A 144 12.62 -5.04 -40.30
C ASN A 144 13.19 -5.94 -39.19
N VAL A 145 13.13 -5.49 -37.93
CA VAL A 145 13.53 -6.34 -36.80
C VAL A 145 12.69 -7.61 -36.77
N SER A 146 13.32 -8.76 -36.56
CA SER A 146 12.59 -10.02 -36.34
C SER A 146 12.05 -10.08 -34.91
N ASP A 147 10.96 -10.82 -34.70
CA ASP A 147 10.37 -11.01 -33.37
C ASP A 147 11.38 -11.60 -32.37
N GLN A 148 12.28 -12.47 -32.82
CA GLN A 148 13.31 -13.07 -31.97
C GLN A 148 14.37 -12.06 -31.51
N SER A 149 14.68 -11.06 -32.36
CA SER A 149 15.66 -10.01 -32.03
C SER A 149 15.02 -8.81 -31.31
N ASN A 150 13.69 -8.72 -31.29
CA ASN A 150 12.96 -7.65 -30.62
C ASN A 150 12.66 -8.01 -29.15
N THR A 151 13.62 -7.71 -28.28
CA THR A 151 13.54 -7.99 -26.83
C THR A 151 12.71 -6.97 -26.04
N GLY A 152 12.19 -5.93 -26.72
CA GLY A 152 11.42 -4.86 -26.11
C GLY A 152 12.21 -3.95 -25.16
N THR A 153 11.48 -3.15 -24.39
CA THR A 153 12.00 -2.27 -23.35
C THR A 153 11.34 -2.64 -22.03
N ALA A 154 12.11 -2.74 -20.95
CA ALA A 154 11.54 -2.96 -19.62
C ALA A 154 10.74 -1.72 -19.18
N ILE A 155 9.64 -1.94 -18.45
CA ILE A 155 8.83 -0.82 -17.95
C ILE A 155 9.62 0.04 -16.95
N SER A 156 10.46 -0.61 -16.14
CA SER A 156 11.41 0.06 -15.24
C SER A 156 12.37 1.00 -15.99
N ASP A 157 12.91 0.57 -17.14
CA ASP A 157 13.76 1.42 -17.98
C ASP A 157 13.02 2.64 -18.53
N ILE A 158 11.76 2.49 -18.92
CA ILE A 158 10.93 3.60 -19.43
C ILE A 158 10.76 4.66 -18.35
N ILE A 159 10.45 4.24 -17.11
CA ILE A 159 10.27 5.14 -15.97
C ILE A 159 11.58 5.86 -15.63
N VAL A 160 12.72 5.16 -15.61
CA VAL A 160 14.04 5.78 -15.36
C VAL A 160 14.37 6.87 -16.41
N ARG A 161 13.93 6.69 -17.65
CA ARG A 161 14.17 7.65 -18.74
C ARG A 161 13.28 8.90 -18.69
N MET A 162 12.30 8.96 -17.78
CA MET A 162 11.45 10.13 -17.62
C MET A 162 12.16 11.31 -16.94
N ASN A 163 13.39 11.18 -16.44
CA ASN A 163 14.13 12.29 -15.82
C ASN A 163 14.17 13.57 -16.73
N PRO A 164 13.77 14.77 -16.25
CA PRO A 164 13.56 15.18 -14.86
C PRO A 164 12.22 14.80 -14.21
N GLY A 165 11.25 14.30 -14.97
CA GLY A 165 10.00 13.76 -14.45
C GLY A 165 10.13 12.35 -13.89
N GLY A 166 9.02 11.62 -13.83
CA GLY A 166 9.00 10.25 -13.34
C GLY A 166 7.71 9.87 -12.61
N ILE A 167 7.80 8.78 -11.85
CA ILE A 167 6.71 8.27 -11.01
C ILE A 167 7.22 8.18 -9.58
N THR A 168 6.56 8.90 -8.68
CA THR A 168 6.77 8.83 -7.23
C THR A 168 5.50 8.32 -6.58
N ASP A 169 5.65 7.68 -5.44
CA ASP A 169 4.53 7.17 -4.67
C ASP A 169 4.83 7.41 -3.17
N GLY A 170 3.77 7.66 -2.42
CA GLY A 170 3.82 8.01 -1.01
C GLY A 170 3.89 6.77 -0.12
N ASP A 171 3.43 5.62 -0.58
CA ASP A 171 3.34 4.44 0.25
C ASP A 171 4.74 3.83 0.57
N PRO A 172 4.87 3.08 1.69
CA PRO A 172 6.07 2.31 1.95
C PRO A 172 6.03 1.00 1.13
N LEU A 173 7.18 0.65 0.53
CA LEU A 173 7.40 -0.58 -0.27
C LEU A 173 6.85 -0.57 -1.71
N ASP A 174 6.73 0.61 -2.35
CA ASP A 174 6.06 0.75 -3.64
C ASP A 174 6.64 -0.10 -4.76
N GLU A 175 5.84 -1.09 -5.14
CA GLU A 175 5.98 -1.75 -6.41
C GLU A 175 5.27 -0.89 -7.47
N ARG A 176 6.03 -0.21 -8.34
CA ARG A 176 5.46 0.69 -9.35
C ARG A 176 5.14 -0.04 -10.65
N GLY A 177 4.41 0.64 -11.52
CA GLY A 177 4.06 0.19 -12.86
C GLY A 177 3.39 1.29 -13.67
N ILE A 178 2.85 0.90 -14.81
CA ILE A 178 2.06 1.76 -15.69
C ILE A 178 0.75 1.08 -16.04
N ALA A 179 -0.31 1.86 -16.18
CA ALA A 179 -1.57 1.45 -16.78
C ALA A 179 -1.67 2.09 -18.17
N VAL A 180 -1.44 1.30 -19.22
CA VAL A 180 -1.50 1.78 -20.61
C VAL A 180 -2.97 2.00 -20.99
N THR A 181 -3.34 3.24 -21.26
CA THR A 181 -4.72 3.68 -21.55
C THR A 181 -4.97 3.93 -23.04
N PHE A 182 -3.93 3.95 -23.86
CA PHE A 182 -4.04 4.02 -25.31
C PHE A 182 -2.75 3.48 -25.94
N ALA A 183 -2.84 2.83 -27.11
CA ALA A 183 -1.66 2.43 -27.88
C ALA A 183 -1.95 2.56 -29.39
N ASP A 184 -1.10 3.29 -30.10
CA ASP A 184 -1.21 3.43 -31.55
C ASP A 184 -0.82 2.11 -32.25
N GLN A 185 -1.79 1.49 -32.91
CA GLN A 185 -1.64 0.22 -33.62
C GLN A 185 -1.75 0.36 -35.14
N SER A 186 -1.68 1.60 -35.66
CA SER A 186 -1.88 1.88 -37.09
C SER A 186 -0.85 1.19 -37.99
N PHE A 187 0.35 0.91 -37.47
CA PHE A 187 1.48 0.40 -38.24
C PHE A 187 2.14 -0.84 -37.62
N GLY A 188 1.40 -1.58 -36.80
CA GLY A 188 1.93 -2.75 -36.12
C GLY A 188 1.17 -3.08 -34.85
N THR A 189 1.66 -4.08 -34.13
CA THR A 189 1.04 -4.57 -32.89
C THR A 189 1.94 -4.31 -31.71
N TRP A 190 1.38 -3.68 -30.67
CA TRP A 190 2.04 -3.61 -29.37
C TRP A 190 1.89 -4.94 -28.63
N GLN A 191 2.99 -5.42 -28.08
CA GLN A 191 3.04 -6.65 -27.29
C GLN A 191 3.72 -6.39 -25.94
N PHE A 192 3.38 -7.19 -24.96
CA PHE A 192 4.01 -7.19 -23.65
C PHE A 192 4.39 -8.61 -23.24
N THR A 193 5.28 -8.70 -22.26
CA THR A 193 5.67 -9.93 -21.58
C THR A 193 5.71 -9.64 -20.09
N ILE A 194 5.47 -10.66 -19.27
CA ILE A 194 5.63 -10.65 -17.81
C ILE A 194 6.66 -11.70 -17.35
N ASP A 195 7.33 -12.37 -18.29
CA ASP A 195 8.25 -13.50 -18.04
C ASP A 195 9.62 -13.31 -18.72
N GLY A 196 10.04 -12.05 -18.84
CA GLY A 196 11.36 -11.68 -19.36
C GLY A 196 11.51 -11.83 -20.87
N GLY A 197 10.40 -11.93 -21.61
CA GLY A 197 10.39 -12.11 -23.06
C GLY A 197 10.35 -13.55 -23.52
N SER A 198 10.05 -14.50 -22.62
CA SER A 198 9.84 -15.91 -22.97
C SER A 198 8.53 -16.10 -23.73
N ASN A 199 7.46 -15.42 -23.29
CA ASN A 199 6.18 -15.34 -23.96
C ASN A 199 5.75 -13.89 -24.17
N TRP A 200 5.22 -13.60 -25.36
CA TRP A 200 4.72 -12.28 -25.74
C TRP A 200 3.23 -12.32 -26.03
N TYR A 201 2.50 -11.36 -25.48
CA TYR A 201 1.05 -11.23 -25.57
C TYR A 201 0.69 -9.88 -26.20
N ASN A 202 -0.35 -9.83 -27.03
CA ASN A 202 -0.83 -8.57 -27.60
C ASN A 202 -1.39 -7.67 -26.49
N ILE A 203 -1.10 -6.36 -26.55
CA ILE A 203 -1.55 -5.41 -25.53
C ILE A 203 -3.08 -5.29 -25.49
N GLY A 204 -3.75 -5.55 -26.62
CA GLY A 204 -5.19 -5.43 -26.79
C GLY A 204 -5.58 -4.07 -27.38
N GLN A 205 -6.75 -3.55 -27.01
CA GLN A 205 -7.19 -2.18 -27.32
C GLN A 205 -7.30 -1.41 -25.99
N PRO A 206 -6.20 -0.83 -25.49
CA PRO A 206 -6.22 -0.17 -24.19
C PRO A 206 -7.08 1.10 -24.24
N SER A 207 -7.82 1.35 -23.16
CA SER A 207 -8.63 2.56 -22.93
C SER A 207 -8.60 2.91 -21.44
N VAL A 208 -9.09 4.09 -21.04
CA VAL A 208 -9.28 4.40 -19.60
C VAL A 208 -10.26 3.46 -18.89
N SER A 209 -11.14 2.77 -19.62
CA SER A 209 -12.05 1.76 -19.04
C SER A 209 -11.46 0.35 -19.02
N ASN A 210 -10.35 0.12 -19.75
CA ASN A 210 -9.74 -1.19 -19.95
C ASN A 210 -8.24 -1.03 -20.21
N ALA A 211 -7.53 -0.40 -19.29
CA ALA A 211 -6.12 -0.11 -19.38
C ALA A 211 -5.32 -1.39 -19.14
N ARG A 212 -4.22 -1.62 -19.88
CA ARG A 212 -3.31 -2.75 -19.63
C ARG A 212 -2.36 -2.40 -18.49
N LEU A 213 -2.35 -3.19 -17.43
CA LEU A 213 -1.45 -3.03 -16.29
C LEU A 213 -0.12 -3.72 -16.56
N LEU A 214 0.99 -2.98 -16.43
CA LEU A 214 2.34 -3.49 -16.63
C LEU A 214 3.23 -3.04 -15.46
N ALA A 215 3.77 -4.00 -14.71
CA ALA A 215 4.64 -3.73 -13.57
C ALA A 215 6.01 -3.18 -14.01
N ALA A 216 6.64 -2.34 -13.18
CA ALA A 216 7.98 -1.81 -13.37
C ALA A 216 9.05 -2.74 -12.76
N ASP A 217 9.01 -4.02 -13.10
CA ASP A 217 9.98 -5.02 -12.64
C ASP A 217 10.99 -5.40 -13.74
N SER A 218 11.84 -6.40 -13.48
CA SER A 218 12.87 -6.87 -14.43
C SER A 218 12.32 -7.79 -15.55
N ASN A 219 11.12 -8.34 -15.36
CA ASN A 219 10.52 -9.33 -16.24
C ASN A 219 9.49 -8.73 -17.20
N THR A 220 8.93 -7.58 -16.84
CA THR A 220 7.86 -6.94 -17.58
C THR A 220 8.42 -6.00 -18.63
N ARG A 221 8.13 -6.30 -19.89
CA ARG A 221 8.63 -5.55 -21.04
C ARG A 221 7.52 -5.30 -22.03
N VAL A 222 7.66 -4.22 -22.79
CA VAL A 222 6.78 -3.86 -23.90
C VAL A 222 7.61 -3.75 -25.19
N ARG A 223 7.03 -4.19 -26.30
CA ARG A 223 7.62 -4.06 -27.64
C ARG A 223 6.57 -3.69 -28.66
N PHE A 224 7.02 -3.11 -29.76
CA PHE A 224 6.21 -2.92 -30.96
C PHE A 224 6.69 -3.87 -32.05
N VAL A 225 5.75 -4.60 -32.66
CA VAL A 225 6.00 -5.45 -33.84
C VAL A 225 5.48 -4.69 -35.07
N PRO A 226 6.34 -4.00 -35.82
CA PRO A 226 5.92 -3.17 -36.94
C PRO A 226 5.45 -4.00 -38.13
N VAL A 227 4.55 -3.45 -38.93
CA VAL A 227 4.31 -3.97 -40.29
C VAL A 227 5.59 -3.84 -41.12
N SER A 228 5.85 -4.82 -41.99
CA SER A 228 7.08 -4.87 -42.79
C SER A 228 7.33 -3.56 -43.53
N GLY A 229 8.54 -3.01 -43.40
CA GLY A 229 8.95 -1.78 -44.08
C GLY A 229 8.51 -0.47 -43.40
N TYR A 230 7.78 -0.50 -42.28
CA TYR A 230 7.41 0.72 -41.57
C TYR A 230 8.63 1.42 -40.95
N SER A 231 8.70 2.74 -41.12
CA SER A 231 9.66 3.60 -40.43
C SER A 231 8.90 4.83 -39.93
N GLY A 232 9.12 5.20 -38.67
CA GLY A 232 8.38 6.28 -38.04
C GLY A 232 8.41 6.23 -36.53
N VAL A 233 7.50 6.98 -35.90
CA VAL A 233 7.35 7.02 -34.45
C VAL A 233 5.96 6.50 -34.10
N VAL A 234 5.91 5.55 -33.19
CA VAL A 234 4.68 5.03 -32.59
C VAL A 234 4.66 5.32 -31.10
N ARG A 235 3.46 5.37 -30.52
CA ARG A 235 3.24 5.88 -29.17
C ARG A 235 2.21 5.08 -28.40
N PHE A 236 2.30 5.14 -27.08
CA PHE A 236 1.23 4.74 -26.17
C PHE A 236 1.12 5.74 -25.03
N THR A 237 -0.09 5.89 -24.48
CA THR A 237 -0.38 6.76 -23.33
C THR A 237 -0.59 5.89 -22.11
N PHE A 238 -0.16 6.36 -20.93
CA PHE A 238 -0.30 5.63 -19.68
C PHE A 238 -0.54 6.55 -18.49
N GLN A 239 -1.18 6.01 -17.46
CA GLN A 239 -1.15 6.55 -16.09
C GLN A 239 -0.15 5.73 -15.26
N ALA A 240 0.39 6.29 -14.19
CA ALA A 240 1.16 5.51 -13.22
C ALA A 240 0.24 4.56 -12.45
N TRP A 241 0.80 3.44 -12.03
CA TRP A 241 0.11 2.39 -11.28
C TRP A 241 0.98 1.96 -10.10
N ASP A 242 0.42 1.96 -8.88
CA ASP A 242 1.11 1.62 -7.63
C ASP A 242 0.98 0.15 -7.20
N ARG A 243 0.25 -0.64 -8.01
CA ARG A 243 0.03 -2.06 -7.77
C ARG A 243 -0.72 -2.39 -6.48
N PHE A 244 -1.36 -1.41 -5.83
CA PHE A 244 -2.22 -1.67 -4.66
C PHE A 244 -3.41 -2.57 -4.99
N SER A 245 -3.92 -2.45 -6.22
CA SER A 245 -4.87 -3.40 -6.79
C SER A 245 -4.66 -3.60 -8.28
N GLY A 246 -5.21 -4.69 -8.82
CA GLY A 246 -4.93 -5.16 -10.17
C GLY A 246 -3.71 -6.08 -10.23
N ALA A 247 -3.57 -6.82 -11.32
CA ALA A 247 -2.49 -7.79 -11.50
C ALA A 247 -1.69 -7.48 -12.76
N ASN A 248 -0.38 -7.74 -12.72
CA ASN A 248 0.52 -7.51 -13.85
C ASN A 248 0.05 -8.30 -15.09
N GLY A 249 -0.03 -7.63 -16.23
CA GLY A 249 -0.51 -8.20 -17.47
C GLY A 249 -2.03 -8.29 -17.59
N TYR A 250 -2.84 -7.94 -16.59
CA TYR A 250 -4.31 -7.88 -16.68
C TYR A 250 -4.80 -6.48 -17.10
N THR A 251 -6.13 -6.30 -17.21
CA THR A 251 -6.74 -4.99 -17.46
C THR A 251 -7.51 -4.47 -16.26
N ALA A 252 -7.61 -3.14 -16.15
CA ALA A 252 -8.41 -2.46 -15.15
C ALA A 252 -8.95 -1.12 -15.68
N SER A 253 -9.97 -0.57 -15.03
CA SER A 253 -10.44 0.78 -15.32
C SER A 253 -9.68 1.80 -14.48
N THR A 254 -9.16 2.83 -15.14
CA THR A 254 -8.44 3.96 -14.54
C THR A 254 -9.29 5.23 -14.46
N THR A 255 -10.61 5.11 -14.64
CA THR A 255 -11.52 6.27 -14.61
C THR A 255 -11.61 6.91 -13.22
N ALA A 256 -11.36 6.14 -12.17
CA ALA A 256 -11.09 6.65 -10.83
C ALA A 256 -9.57 6.76 -10.65
N ALA A 257 -9.07 7.95 -10.32
CA ALA A 257 -7.65 8.26 -10.19
C ALA A 257 -7.41 9.26 -9.03
N GLY A 258 -6.23 9.22 -8.42
CA GLY A 258 -5.87 10.01 -7.24
C GLY A 258 -6.42 9.46 -5.91
N GLY A 259 -6.13 10.13 -4.80
CA GLY A 259 -6.60 9.73 -3.48
C GLY A 259 -6.12 8.33 -3.10
N ALA A 260 -7.04 7.42 -2.75
CA ALA A 260 -6.73 6.03 -2.42
C ALA A 260 -6.89 5.05 -3.59
N THR A 261 -7.00 5.55 -4.82
CA THR A 261 -7.07 4.70 -6.03
C THR A 261 -5.66 4.29 -6.46
N PRO A 262 -5.50 3.20 -7.22
CA PRO A 262 -4.16 2.71 -7.59
C PRO A 262 -3.50 3.49 -8.75
N PHE A 263 -4.10 4.60 -9.20
CA PHE A 263 -3.74 5.25 -10.47
C PHE A 263 -3.51 6.76 -10.30
N SER A 264 -2.50 7.28 -10.99
CA SER A 264 -2.21 8.72 -11.00
C SER A 264 -3.27 9.54 -11.71
N LEU A 265 -3.49 10.79 -11.28
CA LEU A 265 -4.37 11.73 -11.98
C LEU A 265 -3.85 12.11 -13.37
N LEU A 266 -2.54 12.27 -13.50
CA LEU A 266 -1.90 12.63 -14.76
C LEU A 266 -1.52 11.38 -15.57
N SER A 267 -1.43 11.59 -16.87
CA SER A 267 -0.93 10.61 -17.84
C SER A 267 0.28 11.16 -18.59
N ASP A 268 1.08 10.27 -19.17
CA ASP A 268 2.18 10.61 -20.06
C ASP A 268 2.18 9.72 -21.32
N GLU A 269 2.98 10.09 -22.31
CA GLU A 269 3.09 9.43 -23.60
C GLU A 269 4.50 8.89 -23.83
N ALA A 270 4.61 7.57 -23.94
CA ALA A 270 5.85 6.91 -24.30
C ALA A 270 5.98 6.79 -25.82
N ARG A 271 7.19 7.02 -26.33
CA ARG A 271 7.49 6.94 -27.78
C ARG A 271 8.53 5.88 -28.11
N LEU A 272 8.33 5.22 -29.25
CA LEU A 272 9.28 4.29 -29.86
C LEU A 272 9.57 4.73 -31.30
N VAL A 273 10.84 4.71 -31.68
CA VAL A 273 11.28 4.98 -33.06
C VAL A 273 11.51 3.64 -33.76
N VAL A 274 10.87 3.47 -34.92
CA VAL A 274 11.11 2.36 -35.85
C VAL A 274 11.95 2.89 -37.02
N GLY A 275 13.11 2.28 -37.26
CA GLY A 275 14.11 2.73 -38.23
C GLY A 275 15.22 3.55 -37.60
N THR A 276 15.99 4.26 -38.43
CA THR A 276 17.04 5.14 -37.93
C THR A 276 16.43 6.36 -37.22
N PRO A 277 16.88 6.71 -36.00
CA PRO A 277 16.55 8.01 -35.42
C PRO A 277 16.93 9.10 -36.41
N GLU A 278 16.08 10.10 -36.63
CA GLU A 278 16.50 11.27 -37.42
C GLU A 278 17.82 11.79 -36.88
N LYS A 279 18.85 11.86 -37.74
CA LYS A 279 20.05 12.62 -37.41
C LYS A 279 19.62 14.06 -37.21
N LYS A 280 19.84 14.63 -36.03
CA LYS A 280 19.68 16.07 -35.82
C LYS A 280 20.46 16.79 -36.90
N ALA A 281 19.85 17.79 -37.54
CA ALA A 281 20.54 18.64 -38.49
C ALA A 281 21.76 19.27 -37.80
N THR A 282 22.97 18.90 -38.22
CA THR A 282 24.20 19.59 -37.85
C THR A 282 24.50 20.64 -38.91
N ILE A 283 24.66 21.90 -38.50
CA ILE A 283 25.29 22.92 -39.33
C ILE A 283 26.74 22.50 -39.53
N GLY A 284 27.14 22.23 -40.77
CA GLY A 284 28.54 22.15 -41.13
C GLY A 284 29.15 23.54 -41.03
N VAL A 285 30.07 23.73 -40.10
CA VAL A 285 31.01 24.86 -40.19
C VAL A 285 31.98 24.52 -41.32
N PHE A 286 31.94 25.30 -42.40
CA PHE A 286 32.91 25.27 -43.48
C PHE A 286 34.24 25.88 -43.04
#